data_AF-A0A4P5TMD4-F1
#
_entry.id   AF-A0A4P5TMD4-F1
#
_cell.length_a   1.000
_cell.length_b   1.000
_cell.length_c   1.000
_cell.angle_alpha   90.00
_cell.angle_beta   90.00
_cell.angle_gamma   90.00
#
_symmetry.space_group_name_H-M   'P 1'
#
loop_
_entity.id
_entity.type
_entity.pdbx_description
1 polymer ?
#
loop_
_entity_poly.entity_id
_entity_poly.type
_entity_poly.pdbx_seq_one_letter_code
_entity_poly.pdbx_strand_id
1 'polypeptide(L)'
;MNISKNIILFHCFKQNIILLFVICQLGFSYGQTSSNCSEILVNANKLYEQGLLSEAIDLALPCSQETAPVSDRWKAHRLLAMLYLASSNNELAKKSAEEMLELNPTYQTSSLNDPTELIKLLKSILLIPKLSFGMALSMGTNSTFPSVTKEYIVADYNKTYTAKNSYFFGASVGYHFNEKFSLTGGLYSVNNKYNIDYQFNNWSVNVSNKLNYLNLPVMLEYSLSSRIFGQKMRPTSGTWIPQKKLKVTLQAGMFGGRLLYSNSDFSSTYLPDNTIRKLSNMNTISSRNLYQFGLITGIATSYEVGHGNLFLKMNFSKSLSNITKQGNRYNYTELSNDFYYLDDNVYLRSASISLGYSFYMNYQVIRK
;
A
#
# COMPACT_ATOMS: atom_id res chain seq x y z
N MET A 1 -15.52 48.44 4.65
CA MET A 1 -14.08 48.81 4.58
C MET A 1 -13.31 47.90 5.52
N ASN A 2 -12.73 46.79 5.02
CA ASN A 2 -11.66 46.00 5.67
C ASN A 2 -11.42 44.68 4.88
N ILE A 3 -10.61 44.72 3.83
CA ILE A 3 -10.16 43.51 3.09
C ILE A 3 -8.62 43.49 2.89
N SER A 4 -7.85 44.48 3.35
CA SER A 4 -6.43 44.60 2.94
C SER A 4 -5.38 43.97 3.87
N LYS A 5 -5.72 43.07 4.82
CA LYS A 5 -4.73 42.55 5.80
C LYS A 5 -4.20 41.12 5.59
N ASN A 6 -4.71 40.36 4.61
CA ASN A 6 -4.33 38.94 4.45
C ASN A 6 -3.25 38.64 3.39
N ILE A 7 -2.72 39.65 2.68
CA ILE A 7 -1.75 39.41 1.59
C ILE A 7 -0.29 39.49 2.08
N ILE A 8 -0.01 40.11 3.22
CA ILE A 8 1.37 40.35 3.71
C ILE A 8 1.97 39.12 4.42
N LEU A 9 1.14 38.19 4.91
CA LEU A 9 1.61 37.02 5.67
C LEU A 9 2.17 35.87 4.80
N PHE A 10 1.91 35.87 3.48
CA PHE A 10 2.34 34.79 2.60
C PHE A 10 3.76 34.98 2.00
N HIS A 11 4.32 36.19 2.04
CA HIS A 11 5.69 36.43 1.55
C HIS A 11 6.78 36.16 2.58
N CYS A 12 6.47 36.25 3.88
CA CYS A 12 7.47 36.02 4.93
C CYS A 12 7.85 34.53 5.10
N PHE A 13 7.03 33.59 4.60
CA PHE A 13 7.31 32.15 4.75
C PHE A 13 8.18 31.57 3.63
N LYS A 14 8.19 32.19 2.43
CA LYS A 14 9.01 31.71 1.30
C LYS A 14 10.51 32.03 1.46
N GLN A 15 10.84 33.10 2.17
CA GLN A 15 12.21 33.60 2.25
C GLN A 15 13.06 32.90 3.34
N ASN A 16 12.40 32.33 4.37
CA ASN A 16 13.07 31.55 5.41
C ASN A 16 13.36 30.08 5.03
N ILE A 17 12.67 29.53 4.02
CA ILE A 17 12.93 28.16 3.54
C ILE A 17 14.21 28.11 2.68
N ILE A 18 14.52 29.20 1.96
CA ILE A 18 15.72 29.26 1.12
C ILE A 18 16.99 29.39 1.97
N LEU A 19 16.93 30.08 3.12
CA LEU A 19 18.08 30.24 4.02
C LEU A 19 18.42 28.94 4.77
N LEU A 20 17.44 28.10 5.10
CA LEU A 20 17.66 26.81 5.76
C LEU A 20 18.29 25.75 4.81
N PHE A 21 18.11 25.90 3.50
CA PHE A 21 18.69 24.98 2.50
C PHE A 21 20.18 25.26 2.20
N VAL A 22 20.63 26.49 2.42
CA VAL A 22 22.03 26.89 2.15
C VAL A 22 22.97 26.54 3.31
N ILE A 23 22.48 26.48 4.54
CA ILE A 23 23.30 26.12 5.72
C ILE A 23 23.54 24.60 5.82
N CYS A 24 22.75 23.77 5.13
CA CYS A 24 22.92 22.31 5.12
C CYS A 24 24.01 21.80 4.16
N GLN A 25 24.69 22.69 3.41
CA GLN A 25 25.70 22.30 2.42
C GLN A 25 27.16 22.47 2.89
N LEU A 26 27.40 23.00 4.09
CA LEU A 26 28.75 23.42 4.54
C LEU A 26 29.44 22.52 5.57
N GLY A 27 28.95 21.31 5.82
CA GLY A 27 29.67 20.39 6.69
C GLY A 27 29.47 18.96 6.24
N PHE A 28 30.45 18.42 5.51
CA PHE A 28 30.90 17.01 5.54
C PHE A 28 31.89 16.77 4.40
N SER A 29 33.08 17.36 4.49
CA SER A 29 34.25 16.85 3.77
C SER A 29 34.77 15.63 4.52
N TYR A 30 34.11 14.47 4.36
CA TYR A 30 34.72 13.20 4.74
C TYR A 30 35.87 12.96 3.78
N GLY A 31 37.10 12.98 4.29
CA GLY A 31 38.28 12.55 3.55
C GLY A 31 38.06 11.11 3.08
N GLN A 32 37.87 10.93 1.77
CA GLN A 32 37.81 9.61 1.16
C GLN A 32 39.23 9.04 1.12
N THR A 33 39.68 8.43 2.21
CA THR A 33 40.58 7.28 2.09
C THR A 33 39.71 6.08 1.71
N SER A 34 39.06 6.14 0.55
CA SER A 34 38.60 4.93 -0.10
C SER A 34 39.87 4.19 -0.52
N SER A 35 40.34 3.29 0.33
CA SER A 35 41.24 2.21 -0.09
C SER A 35 40.73 1.70 -1.44
N ASN A 36 41.61 1.56 -2.45
CA ASN A 36 41.27 1.04 -3.78
C ASN A 36 40.72 -0.40 -3.68
N CYS A 37 39.51 -0.58 -3.15
CA CYS A 37 38.93 -1.90 -2.90
C CYS A 37 38.72 -2.66 -4.20
N SER A 38 38.41 -1.95 -5.29
CA SER A 38 38.37 -2.57 -6.61
C SER A 38 39.70 -3.19 -7.04
N GLU A 39 40.84 -2.56 -6.71
CA GLU A 39 42.17 -3.09 -7.05
C GLU A 39 42.57 -4.24 -6.11
N ILE A 40 42.30 -4.06 -4.80
CA ILE A 40 42.50 -5.08 -3.77
C ILE A 40 41.72 -6.35 -4.12
N LEU A 41 40.45 -6.23 -4.52
CA LEU A 41 39.62 -7.37 -4.91
C LEU A 41 40.09 -8.05 -6.20
N VAL A 42 40.63 -7.31 -7.17
CA VAL A 42 41.26 -7.90 -8.36
C VAL A 42 42.50 -8.71 -7.96
N ASN A 43 43.32 -8.20 -7.05
CA ASN A 43 44.50 -8.91 -6.55
C ASN A 43 44.12 -10.13 -5.71
N ALA A 44 43.09 -10.02 -4.86
CA ALA A 44 42.56 -11.16 -4.10
C ALA A 44 42.01 -12.25 -5.04
N ASN A 45 41.35 -11.87 -6.14
CA ASN A 45 40.88 -12.84 -7.13
C ASN A 45 42.03 -13.55 -7.85
N LYS A 46 43.16 -12.87 -8.10
CA LYS A 46 44.37 -13.53 -8.63
C LYS A 46 44.95 -14.55 -7.63
N LEU A 47 45.00 -14.22 -6.34
CA LEU A 47 45.45 -15.14 -5.30
C LEU A 47 44.52 -16.35 -5.17
N TYR A 48 43.21 -16.14 -5.30
CA TYR A 48 42.22 -17.21 -5.39
C TYR A 48 42.50 -18.17 -6.56
N GLU A 49 42.75 -17.63 -7.76
CA GLU A 49 43.10 -18.42 -8.95
C GLU A 49 44.41 -19.19 -8.81
N GLN A 50 45.34 -18.72 -7.96
CA GLN A 50 46.60 -19.39 -7.62
C GLN A 50 46.46 -20.43 -6.49
N GLY A 51 45.29 -20.53 -5.84
CA GLY A 51 45.07 -21.43 -4.71
C GLY A 51 45.60 -20.93 -3.36
N LEU A 52 46.04 -19.66 -3.28
CA LEU A 52 46.48 -19.01 -2.04
C LEU A 52 45.28 -18.44 -1.27
N LEU A 53 44.46 -19.37 -0.73
CA LEU A 53 43.13 -19.03 -0.19
C LEU A 53 43.20 -18.15 1.06
N SER A 54 44.16 -18.36 1.96
CA SER A 54 44.26 -17.62 3.23
C SER A 54 44.58 -16.15 2.97
N GLU A 55 45.58 -15.89 2.14
CA GLU A 55 46.03 -14.55 1.76
C GLU A 55 44.93 -13.82 0.98
N ALA A 56 44.20 -14.54 0.12
CA ALA A 56 43.06 -13.98 -0.59
C ALA A 56 41.92 -13.57 0.35
N ILE A 57 41.64 -14.35 1.40
CA ILE A 57 40.62 -14.03 2.42
C ILE A 57 41.04 -12.77 3.18
N ASP A 58 42.26 -12.74 3.71
CA ASP A 58 42.78 -11.62 4.50
C ASP A 58 42.78 -10.31 3.69
N LEU A 59 43.07 -10.42 2.38
CA LEU A 59 43.08 -9.28 1.48
C LEU A 59 41.66 -8.79 1.13
N ALA A 60 40.68 -9.69 0.99
CA ALA A 60 39.31 -9.34 0.63
C ALA A 60 38.46 -8.85 1.83
N LEU A 61 38.78 -9.29 3.06
CA LEU A 61 37.99 -9.02 4.26
C LEU A 61 37.81 -7.53 4.61
N PRO A 62 38.81 -6.64 4.46
CA PRO A 62 38.62 -5.21 4.71
C PRO A 62 37.59 -4.56 3.77
N CYS A 63 37.44 -5.09 2.55
CA CYS A 63 36.50 -4.56 1.55
C CYS A 63 35.06 -5.03 1.76
N SER A 64 34.80 -5.94 2.70
CA SER A 64 33.45 -6.33 3.09
C SER A 64 32.86 -5.45 4.21
N GLN A 65 33.69 -4.63 4.87
CA GLN A 65 33.28 -3.76 5.98
C GLN A 65 32.41 -2.59 5.51
N GLU A 66 31.54 -2.07 6.40
CA GLU A 66 30.55 -1.01 6.11
C GLU A 66 31.12 0.28 5.53
N THR A 67 32.42 0.53 5.72
CA THR A 67 33.13 1.70 5.19
C THR A 67 33.31 1.66 3.67
N ALA A 68 33.20 0.49 3.03
CA ALA A 68 33.37 0.34 1.59
C ALA A 68 32.07 0.62 0.79
N PRO A 69 32.17 1.08 -0.48
CA PRO A 69 31.02 1.24 -1.36
C PRO A 69 30.18 -0.04 -1.46
N VAL A 70 28.85 0.09 -1.56
CA VAL A 70 27.91 -1.05 -1.63
C VAL A 70 28.29 -2.03 -2.75
N SER A 71 28.71 -1.53 -3.91
CA SER A 71 29.15 -2.36 -5.04
C SER A 71 30.37 -3.22 -4.70
N ASP A 72 31.33 -2.66 -3.95
CA ASP A 72 32.58 -3.32 -3.60
C ASP A 72 32.37 -4.31 -2.46
N ARG A 73 31.55 -3.95 -1.47
CA ARG A 73 31.10 -4.88 -0.43
C ARG A 73 30.42 -6.10 -1.04
N TRP A 74 29.52 -5.88 -2.00
CA TRP A 74 28.86 -6.98 -2.68
C TRP A 74 29.86 -7.92 -3.38
N LYS A 75 30.82 -7.36 -4.13
CA LYS A 75 31.89 -8.15 -4.79
C LYS A 75 32.77 -8.87 -3.77
N ALA A 76 33.11 -8.22 -2.66
CA ALA A 76 33.92 -8.78 -1.58
C ALA A 76 33.22 -9.97 -0.93
N HIS A 77 31.95 -9.83 -0.54
CA HIS A 77 31.17 -10.95 0.02
C HIS A 77 30.98 -12.09 -0.98
N ARG A 78 30.80 -11.80 -2.28
CA ARG A 78 30.79 -12.83 -3.33
C ARG A 78 32.10 -13.60 -3.38
N LEU A 79 33.24 -12.90 -3.38
CA LEU A 79 34.57 -13.51 -3.41
C LEU A 79 34.85 -14.31 -2.14
N LEU A 80 34.55 -13.76 -0.97
CA LEU A 80 34.67 -14.44 0.33
C LEU A 80 33.83 -15.71 0.37
N ALA A 81 32.59 -15.70 -0.14
CA ALA A 81 31.77 -16.91 -0.21
C ALA A 81 32.44 -18.02 -1.05
N MET A 82 33.05 -17.67 -2.18
CA MET A 82 33.80 -18.63 -3.01
C MET A 82 35.07 -19.14 -2.32
N LEU A 83 35.85 -18.24 -1.71
CA LEU A 83 37.06 -18.58 -0.95
C LEU A 83 36.75 -19.52 0.22
N TYR A 84 35.68 -19.24 0.97
CA TYR A 84 35.26 -20.08 2.09
C TYR A 84 34.76 -21.45 1.63
N LEU A 85 34.03 -21.54 0.51
CA LEU A 85 33.68 -22.83 -0.10
C LEU A 85 34.93 -23.64 -0.48
N ALA A 86 35.90 -23.01 -1.14
CA ALA A 86 37.16 -23.64 -1.52
C ALA A 86 37.99 -24.11 -0.30
N SER A 87 37.94 -23.37 0.81
CA SER A 87 38.58 -23.74 2.08
C SER A 87 37.77 -24.73 2.94
N SER A 88 36.64 -25.24 2.44
CA SER A 88 35.71 -26.12 3.16
C SER A 88 35.05 -25.51 4.42
N ASN A 89 35.04 -24.18 4.56
CA ASN A 89 34.37 -23.48 5.65
C ASN A 89 32.94 -23.07 5.26
N ASN A 90 32.03 -24.05 5.30
CA ASN A 90 30.64 -23.87 4.86
C ASN A 90 29.85 -22.82 5.66
N GLU A 91 30.17 -22.64 6.95
CA GLU A 91 29.47 -21.68 7.81
C GLU A 91 29.79 -20.23 7.41
N LEU A 92 31.08 -19.91 7.26
CA LEU A 92 31.50 -18.57 6.82
C LEU A 92 31.10 -18.32 5.37
N ALA A 93 31.16 -19.33 4.50
CA ALA A 93 30.69 -19.24 3.13
C ALA A 93 29.21 -18.83 3.09
N LYS A 94 28.37 -19.53 3.87
CA LYS A 94 26.95 -19.21 3.98
C LYS A 94 26.76 -17.78 4.50
N LYS A 95 27.42 -17.41 5.59
CA LYS A 95 27.31 -16.05 6.15
C LYS A 95 27.66 -14.97 5.14
N SER A 96 28.78 -15.10 4.42
CA SER A 96 29.16 -14.14 3.38
C SER A 96 28.18 -14.13 2.21
N ALA A 97 27.64 -15.28 1.81
CA ALA A 97 26.61 -15.35 0.79
C ALA A 97 25.28 -14.70 1.23
N GLU A 98 24.91 -14.81 2.51
CA GLU A 98 23.77 -14.10 3.09
C GLU A 98 24.00 -12.58 3.03
N GLU A 99 25.15 -12.10 3.50
CA GLU A 99 25.51 -10.67 3.45
C GLU A 99 25.56 -10.14 2.00
N MET A 100 26.05 -10.95 1.05
CA MET A 100 26.02 -10.64 -0.39
C MET A 100 24.58 -10.42 -0.89
N LEU A 101 23.64 -11.30 -0.52
CA LEU A 101 22.25 -11.20 -0.94
C LEU A 101 21.46 -10.12 -0.18
N GLU A 102 21.88 -9.75 1.03
CA GLU A 102 21.34 -8.57 1.73
C GLU A 102 21.69 -7.27 0.96
N LEU A 103 22.89 -7.18 0.37
CA LEU A 103 23.32 -6.02 -0.43
C LEU A 103 22.68 -5.97 -1.83
N ASN A 104 22.51 -7.13 -2.49
CA ASN A 104 21.84 -7.23 -3.79
C ASN A 104 20.88 -8.43 -3.84
N PRO A 105 19.66 -8.26 -3.33
CA PRO A 105 18.65 -9.32 -3.25
C PRO A 105 18.10 -9.72 -4.63
N THR A 106 18.31 -8.88 -5.66
CA THR A 106 17.88 -9.13 -7.03
C THR A 106 18.89 -9.93 -7.86
N TYR A 107 20.02 -10.33 -7.28
CA TYR A 107 21.06 -11.09 -7.97
C TYR A 107 20.53 -12.42 -8.51
N GLN A 108 20.75 -12.66 -9.81
CA GLN A 108 20.42 -13.92 -10.46
C GLN A 108 21.72 -14.67 -10.73
N THR A 109 21.83 -15.88 -10.20
CA THR A 109 22.98 -16.75 -10.43
C THR A 109 23.14 -17.08 -11.90
N SER A 110 24.34 -16.98 -12.44
CA SER A 110 24.66 -17.34 -13.82
C SER A 110 25.56 -18.56 -13.86
N SER A 111 25.16 -19.62 -14.57
CA SER A 111 26.00 -20.82 -14.75
C SER A 111 27.29 -20.55 -15.51
N LEU A 112 27.40 -19.40 -16.19
CA LEU A 112 28.61 -18.99 -16.91
C LEU A 112 29.59 -18.24 -15.98
N ASN A 113 29.08 -17.49 -15.00
CA ASN A 113 29.90 -16.60 -14.18
C ASN A 113 30.12 -17.11 -12.75
N ASP A 114 29.27 -18.02 -12.27
CA ASP A 114 29.29 -18.54 -10.90
C ASP A 114 29.63 -20.03 -10.87
N PRO A 115 30.53 -20.48 -9.97
CA PRO A 115 30.83 -21.89 -9.81
C PRO A 115 29.61 -22.64 -9.28
N THR A 116 29.47 -23.92 -9.65
CA THR A 116 28.29 -24.74 -9.32
C THR A 116 28.02 -24.81 -7.82
N GLU A 117 29.07 -24.83 -6.99
CA GLU A 117 28.97 -24.85 -5.53
C GLU A 117 28.36 -23.57 -4.96
N LEU A 118 28.77 -22.40 -5.47
CA LEU A 118 28.19 -21.12 -5.09
C LEU A 118 26.71 -21.05 -5.49
N ILE A 119 26.37 -21.52 -6.70
CA ILE A 119 24.97 -21.59 -7.16
C ILE A 119 24.13 -22.46 -6.20
N LYS A 120 24.68 -23.61 -5.78
CA LYS A 120 24.03 -24.52 -4.84
C LYS A 120 23.82 -23.87 -3.47
N LEU A 121 24.83 -23.16 -2.96
CA LEU A 121 24.76 -22.42 -1.69
C LEU A 121 23.71 -21.31 -1.76
N LEU A 122 23.75 -20.46 -2.79
CA LEU A 122 22.82 -19.34 -2.94
C LEU A 122 21.36 -19.81 -3.05
N LYS A 123 21.12 -20.93 -3.75
CA LYS A 123 19.78 -21.54 -3.83
C LYS A 123 19.27 -22.09 -2.49
N SER A 124 20.15 -22.35 -1.53
CA SER A 124 19.78 -22.82 -0.19
C SER A 124 19.35 -21.68 0.75
N ILE A 125 19.71 -20.43 0.43
CA ILE A 125 19.39 -19.24 1.22
C ILE A 125 17.99 -18.73 0.83
N LEU A 126 17.13 -18.51 1.83
CA LEU A 126 15.78 -17.98 1.63
C LEU A 126 15.77 -16.47 1.90
N LEU A 127 15.48 -15.70 0.86
CA LEU A 127 15.29 -14.25 0.93
C LEU A 127 13.82 -13.93 1.21
N ILE A 128 13.56 -13.15 2.27
CA ILE A 128 12.23 -12.57 2.52
C ILE A 128 12.34 -11.05 2.51
N PRO A 129 11.40 -10.34 1.89
CA PRO A 129 11.28 -8.90 2.11
C PRO A 129 10.80 -8.61 3.55
N LYS A 130 11.66 -8.53 4.58
CA LYS A 130 11.23 -8.23 5.99
C LYS A 130 10.61 -6.84 6.11
N LEU A 131 11.29 -5.83 5.57
CA LEU A 131 10.74 -4.49 5.45
C LEU A 131 10.42 -4.27 3.97
N SER A 132 9.33 -4.87 3.50
CA SER A 132 8.64 -4.37 2.32
C SER A 132 8.05 -3.00 2.65
N PHE A 133 8.89 -1.99 2.90
CA PHE A 133 8.48 -0.64 2.64
C PHE A 133 8.22 -0.63 1.14
N GLY A 134 6.98 -0.93 0.82
CA GLY A 134 6.52 -1.16 -0.51
C GLY A 134 5.36 -0.23 -0.65
N MET A 135 5.57 0.81 -1.46
CA MET A 135 4.45 1.68 -1.74
C MET A 135 3.58 0.91 -2.74
N ALA A 136 2.36 0.66 -2.32
CA ALA A 136 1.35 0.04 -3.14
C ALA A 136 0.39 1.14 -3.58
N LEU A 137 0.37 1.42 -4.88
CA LEU A 137 -0.62 2.31 -5.48
C LEU A 137 -1.79 1.45 -5.93
N SER A 138 -3.01 1.85 -5.56
CA SER A 138 -4.22 1.10 -5.89
C SER A 138 -5.35 2.04 -6.29
N MET A 139 -6.14 1.59 -7.26
CA MET A 139 -7.40 2.24 -7.64
C MET A 139 -8.44 1.17 -7.91
N GLY A 140 -9.71 1.51 -7.71
CA GLY A 140 -10.76 0.51 -7.80
C GLY A 140 -12.16 1.08 -7.77
N THR A 141 -13.11 0.17 -7.76
CA THR A 141 -14.54 0.46 -7.60
C THR A 141 -14.99 0.10 -6.19
N ASN A 142 -15.99 0.82 -5.70
CA ASN A 142 -16.57 0.63 -4.37
C ASN A 142 -18.10 0.69 -4.48
N SER A 143 -18.78 -0.35 -4.03
CA SER A 143 -20.24 -0.44 -3.95
C SER A 143 -20.65 -0.20 -2.50
N THR A 144 -21.44 0.85 -2.23
CA THR A 144 -21.85 1.20 -0.86
C THR A 144 -23.25 0.67 -0.55
N PHE A 145 -23.37 -0.08 0.54
CA PHE A 145 -24.61 -0.67 1.05
C PHE A 145 -24.97 -0.03 2.40
N PRO A 146 -25.79 1.03 2.43
CA PRO A 146 -26.27 1.61 3.67
C PRO A 146 -27.11 0.59 4.47
N SER A 147 -27.02 0.67 5.79
CA SER A 147 -27.77 -0.13 6.75
C SER A 147 -28.45 0.81 7.72
N VAL A 148 -29.77 0.86 7.67
CA VAL A 148 -30.59 1.70 8.55
C VAL A 148 -30.75 1.01 9.89
N THR A 149 -30.53 1.74 10.98
CA THR A 149 -30.75 1.25 12.35
C THR A 149 -31.97 1.89 13.00
N LYS A 150 -32.29 3.12 12.62
CA LYS A 150 -33.49 3.82 13.04
C LYS A 150 -33.93 4.78 11.94
N GLU A 151 -35.16 4.59 11.49
CA GLU A 151 -35.83 5.41 10.49
C GLU A 151 -36.56 6.58 11.14
N TYR A 152 -36.56 7.73 10.47
CA TYR A 152 -37.19 8.97 10.87
C TYR A 152 -37.95 9.54 9.68
N ILE A 153 -39.25 9.77 9.88
CA ILE A 153 -40.17 10.20 8.83
C ILE A 153 -40.93 11.45 9.27
N VAL A 154 -41.31 12.28 8.29
CA VAL A 154 -42.17 13.46 8.50
C VAL A 154 -43.63 13.15 8.17
N ALA A 155 -43.87 12.13 7.35
CA ALA A 155 -45.16 11.66 6.89
C ALA A 155 -45.14 10.13 6.76
N ASP A 156 -46.30 9.51 6.55
CA ASP A 156 -46.43 8.05 6.44
C ASP A 156 -45.89 7.55 5.09
N TYR A 157 -44.61 7.17 5.06
CA TYR A 157 -43.92 6.57 3.92
C TYR A 157 -42.75 5.71 4.40
N ASN A 158 -42.27 4.80 3.54
CA ASN A 158 -41.09 3.98 3.80
C ASN A 158 -39.95 4.38 2.86
N LYS A 159 -38.71 4.40 3.38
CA LYS A 159 -37.51 4.67 2.58
C LYS A 159 -36.85 3.39 2.08
N THR A 160 -36.59 3.35 0.78
CA THR A 160 -35.81 2.29 0.15
C THR A 160 -34.39 2.78 -0.12
N TYR A 161 -33.40 2.02 0.34
CA TYR A 161 -32.00 2.37 0.17
C TYR A 161 -31.35 1.52 -0.91
N THR A 162 -30.85 2.18 -1.96
CA THR A 162 -30.25 1.51 -3.11
C THR A 162 -28.74 1.74 -3.16
N ALA A 163 -27.97 0.66 -3.25
CA ALA A 163 -26.53 0.72 -3.38
C ALA A 163 -26.11 1.38 -4.69
N LYS A 164 -25.03 2.16 -4.67
CA LYS A 164 -24.41 2.71 -5.89
C LYS A 164 -22.92 2.40 -5.94
N ASN A 165 -22.44 2.27 -7.17
CA ASN A 165 -21.03 2.11 -7.47
C ASN A 165 -20.33 3.46 -7.48
N SER A 166 -19.09 3.44 -7.06
CA SER A 166 -18.21 4.60 -6.90
C SER A 166 -16.77 4.14 -7.10
N TYR A 167 -15.81 5.04 -6.96
CA TYR A 167 -14.39 4.75 -7.13
C TYR A 167 -13.61 5.11 -5.88
N PHE A 168 -12.43 4.53 -5.75
CA PHE A 168 -11.47 4.91 -4.73
C PHE A 168 -10.05 4.82 -5.29
N PHE A 169 -9.14 5.56 -4.67
CA PHE A 169 -7.72 5.48 -4.94
C PHE A 169 -6.95 5.62 -3.63
N GLY A 170 -5.79 4.99 -3.53
CA GLY A 170 -4.99 5.08 -2.32
C GLY A 170 -3.58 4.55 -2.50
N ALA A 171 -2.74 4.97 -1.56
CA ALA A 171 -1.39 4.47 -1.38
C ALA A 171 -1.31 3.70 -0.06
N SER A 172 -0.52 2.64 0.00
CA SER A 172 -0.28 1.88 1.23
C SER A 172 1.19 1.48 1.36
N VAL A 173 1.61 1.25 2.58
CA VAL A 173 2.94 0.75 2.97
C VAL A 173 2.75 -0.54 3.75
N GLY A 174 3.60 -1.53 3.45
CA GLY A 174 3.57 -2.85 4.09
C GLY A 174 4.76 -3.08 5.03
N TYR A 175 4.65 -4.13 5.83
CA TYR A 175 5.74 -4.73 6.59
C TYR A 175 5.48 -6.23 6.68
N HIS A 176 6.42 -7.10 6.25
CA HIS A 176 6.26 -8.55 6.39
C HIS A 176 7.01 -9.05 7.63
N PHE A 177 6.27 -9.58 8.60
CA PHE A 177 6.88 -10.24 9.76
C PHE A 177 7.56 -11.56 9.36
N ASN A 178 6.96 -12.29 8.42
CA ASN A 178 7.47 -13.54 7.86
C ASN A 178 6.82 -13.84 6.49
N GLU A 179 7.06 -15.01 5.89
CA GLU A 179 6.50 -15.40 4.58
C GLU A 179 4.98 -15.38 4.53
N LYS A 180 4.33 -15.55 5.69
CA LYS A 180 2.88 -15.71 5.82
C LYS A 180 2.22 -14.43 6.29
N PHE A 181 2.81 -13.68 7.22
CA PHE A 181 2.16 -12.55 7.87
C PHE A 181 2.77 -11.21 7.46
N SER A 182 1.93 -10.29 7.01
CA SER A 182 2.25 -8.87 6.84
C SER A 182 1.28 -7.96 7.59
N LEU A 183 1.74 -6.75 7.91
CA LEU A 183 0.92 -5.62 8.29
C LEU A 183 0.96 -4.57 7.18
N THR A 184 -0.18 -4.10 6.73
CA THR A 184 -0.31 -3.06 5.71
C THR A 184 -1.10 -1.88 6.26
N GLY A 185 -0.54 -0.67 6.18
CA GLY A 185 -1.21 0.58 6.51
C GLY A 185 -1.30 1.47 5.27
N GLY A 186 -2.34 2.29 5.11
CA GLY A 186 -2.42 3.17 3.94
C GLY A 186 -3.29 4.40 4.10
N LEU A 187 -3.40 5.16 3.04
CA LEU A 187 -4.23 6.35 2.91
C LEU A 187 -5.05 6.26 1.62
N TYR A 188 -6.37 6.30 1.77
CA TYR A 188 -7.33 6.04 0.70
C TYR A 188 -8.37 7.16 0.62
N SER A 189 -8.58 7.73 -0.56
CA SER A 189 -9.76 8.54 -0.84
C SER A 189 -10.87 7.62 -1.35
N VAL A 190 -11.90 7.43 -0.52
CA VAL A 190 -13.01 6.53 -0.79
C VAL A 190 -14.26 7.36 -1.05
N ASN A 191 -14.78 7.30 -2.28
CA ASN A 191 -16.09 7.84 -2.59
C ASN A 191 -17.14 6.79 -2.19
N ASN A 192 -18.18 7.21 -1.47
CA ASN A 192 -19.33 6.38 -1.09
C ASN A 192 -20.57 7.03 -1.68
N LYS A 193 -21.33 6.25 -2.46
CA LYS A 193 -22.56 6.73 -3.09
C LYS A 193 -23.71 5.78 -2.78
N TYR A 194 -24.88 6.32 -2.50
CA TYR A 194 -26.11 5.54 -2.37
C TYR A 194 -27.32 6.43 -2.68
N ASN A 195 -28.42 5.79 -3.05
CA ASN A 195 -29.69 6.46 -3.29
C ASN A 195 -30.70 6.11 -2.19
N ILE A 196 -31.62 7.03 -1.94
CA ILE A 196 -32.80 6.84 -1.11
C ILE A 196 -34.02 7.16 -1.97
N ASP A 197 -34.98 6.27 -2.00
CA ASP A 197 -36.21 6.37 -2.78
C ASP A 197 -37.41 6.23 -1.84
N TYR A 198 -38.38 7.13 -1.92
CA TYR A 198 -39.64 7.05 -1.16
C TYR A 198 -40.76 7.80 -1.87
N GLN A 199 -42.01 7.51 -1.50
CA GLN A 199 -43.20 8.10 -2.10
C GLN A 199 -44.19 8.52 -1.01
N PHE A 200 -44.82 9.68 -1.17
CA PHE A 200 -45.86 10.19 -0.28
C PHE A 200 -46.83 11.09 -1.06
N ASN A 201 -48.14 11.03 -0.82
CA ASN A 201 -49.16 11.95 -1.40
C ASN A 201 -48.95 12.28 -2.91
N ASN A 202 -48.78 11.27 -3.75
CA ASN A 202 -48.50 11.39 -5.20
C ASN A 202 -47.15 12.02 -5.58
N TRP A 203 -46.23 12.19 -4.63
CA TRP A 203 -44.85 12.58 -4.89
C TRP A 203 -43.93 11.35 -4.83
N SER A 204 -42.95 11.32 -5.72
CA SER A 204 -41.85 10.36 -5.72
C SER A 204 -40.54 11.10 -5.54
N VAL A 205 -39.81 10.81 -4.47
CA VAL A 205 -38.56 11.49 -4.14
C VAL A 205 -37.39 10.52 -4.28
N ASN A 206 -36.39 10.95 -5.06
CA ASN A 206 -35.08 10.32 -5.15
C ASN A 206 -34.03 11.25 -4.54
N VAL A 207 -33.24 10.71 -3.61
CA VAL A 207 -32.11 11.40 -2.98
C VAL A 207 -30.83 10.65 -3.33
N SER A 208 -29.88 11.30 -3.98
CA SER A 208 -28.57 10.74 -4.27
C SER A 208 -27.52 11.33 -3.33
N ASN A 209 -26.96 10.51 -2.45
CA ASN A 209 -25.93 10.92 -1.50
C ASN A 209 -24.54 10.56 -2.02
N LYS A 210 -23.62 11.52 -1.95
CA LYS A 210 -22.20 11.39 -2.33
C LYS A 210 -21.34 11.83 -1.17
N LEU A 211 -20.62 10.90 -0.57
CA LEU A 211 -19.69 11.16 0.53
C LEU A 211 -18.26 10.81 0.08
N ASN A 212 -17.27 11.57 0.52
CA ASN A 212 -15.87 11.20 0.30
C ASN A 212 -15.10 11.24 1.61
N TYR A 213 -14.49 10.10 1.92
CA TYR A 213 -13.69 9.93 3.11
C TYR A 213 -12.23 9.76 2.75
N LEU A 214 -11.36 10.39 3.55
CA LEU A 214 -9.96 10.05 3.62
C LEU A 214 -9.77 8.99 4.71
N ASN A 215 -9.64 7.74 4.30
CA ASN A 215 -9.52 6.58 5.16
C ASN A 215 -8.06 6.18 5.39
N LEU A 216 -7.75 5.80 6.61
CA LEU A 216 -6.50 5.21 7.06
C LEU A 216 -6.74 3.75 7.50
N PRO A 217 -6.74 2.77 6.58
CA PRO A 217 -6.85 1.37 6.93
C PRO A 217 -5.54 0.82 7.47
N VAL A 218 -5.66 -0.11 8.42
CA VAL A 218 -4.57 -0.96 8.94
C VAL A 218 -5.05 -2.41 8.87
N MET A 219 -4.31 -3.25 8.16
CA MET A 219 -4.70 -4.62 7.81
C MET A 219 -3.59 -5.60 8.12
N LEU A 220 -3.94 -6.70 8.78
CA LEU A 220 -3.12 -7.89 8.86
C LEU A 220 -3.41 -8.78 7.65
N GLU A 221 -2.36 -9.19 6.96
CA GLU A 221 -2.40 -9.99 5.74
C GLU A 221 -1.80 -11.38 6.02
N TYR A 222 -2.53 -12.44 5.69
CA TYR A 222 -2.10 -13.83 5.77
C TYR A 222 -1.98 -14.44 4.37
N SER A 223 -0.74 -14.66 3.95
CA SER A 223 -0.37 -15.22 2.66
C SER A 223 -0.52 -16.73 2.67
N LEU A 224 -1.45 -17.23 1.86
CA LEU A 224 -1.62 -18.66 1.61
C LEU A 224 -0.46 -19.13 0.73
N SER A 225 0.40 -20.00 1.27
CA SER A 225 1.51 -20.57 0.53
C SER A 225 0.95 -21.40 -0.63
N SER A 226 1.14 -20.91 -1.86
CA SER A 226 0.71 -21.56 -3.10
C SER A 226 1.57 -22.80 -3.39
N ARG A 227 1.43 -23.87 -2.59
CA ARG A 227 1.75 -25.24 -3.01
C ARG A 227 0.58 -25.89 -3.76
N ILE A 228 -0.59 -25.26 -3.76
CA ILE A 228 -1.86 -25.81 -4.24
C ILE A 228 -1.86 -25.99 -5.78
N PHE A 229 -1.19 -25.13 -6.52
CA PHE A 229 -0.93 -25.35 -7.95
C PHE A 229 0.49 -25.89 -8.10
N GLY A 230 0.58 -27.23 -8.19
CA GLY A 230 1.85 -27.96 -8.26
C GLY A 230 2.82 -27.31 -9.24
N GLN A 231 4.03 -27.04 -8.75
CA GLN A 231 5.14 -26.52 -9.54
C GLN A 231 5.55 -27.57 -10.58
N LYS A 232 4.84 -27.65 -11.71
CA LYS A 232 5.35 -28.37 -12.87
C LYS A 232 6.38 -27.48 -13.54
N MET A 233 7.65 -27.77 -13.26
CA MET A 233 8.74 -27.31 -14.11
C MET A 233 8.45 -27.81 -15.52
N ARG A 234 8.17 -26.90 -16.45
CA ARG A 234 8.07 -27.25 -17.86
C ARG A 234 9.44 -27.00 -18.50
N PRO A 235 10.08 -28.02 -19.08
CA PRO A 235 11.27 -27.82 -19.88
C PRO A 235 10.84 -27.14 -21.18
N THR A 236 11.07 -25.83 -21.27
CA THR A 236 11.06 -25.14 -22.56
C THR A 236 12.51 -24.85 -22.88
N SER A 237 13.07 -25.54 -23.89
CA SER A 237 14.39 -25.22 -24.48
C SER A 237 15.57 -25.10 -23.49
N GLY A 238 15.76 -26.08 -22.60
CA GLY A 238 16.96 -26.20 -21.75
C GLY A 238 17.10 -25.13 -20.66
N THR A 239 16.17 -24.18 -20.55
CA THR A 239 16.18 -23.12 -19.54
C THR A 239 15.04 -23.35 -18.54
N TRP A 240 15.41 -23.63 -17.29
CA TRP A 240 14.46 -23.79 -16.19
C TRP A 240 13.92 -22.41 -15.78
N ILE A 241 12.80 -21.98 -16.37
CA ILE A 241 12.15 -20.72 -16.00
C ILE A 241 11.26 -20.99 -14.77
N PRO A 242 11.57 -20.42 -13.59
CA PRO A 242 10.67 -20.54 -12.44
C PRO A 242 9.33 -19.88 -12.79
N GLN A 243 8.24 -20.65 -12.72
CA GLN A 243 6.92 -20.07 -12.94
C GLN A 243 6.63 -19.07 -11.82
N LYS A 244 6.37 -17.82 -12.22
CA LYS A 244 6.00 -16.71 -11.35
C LYS A 244 4.79 -17.11 -10.51
N LYS A 245 4.93 -17.02 -9.19
CA LYS A 245 3.97 -17.59 -8.24
C LYS A 245 2.79 -16.64 -8.08
N LEU A 246 1.62 -17.05 -8.54
CA LEU A 246 0.36 -16.45 -8.11
C LEU A 246 0.25 -16.65 -6.59
N LYS A 247 0.20 -15.55 -5.84
CA LYS A 247 0.09 -15.54 -4.38
C LYS A 247 -1.33 -15.14 -3.99
N VAL A 248 -1.97 -15.92 -3.13
CA VAL A 248 -3.29 -15.60 -2.56
C VAL A 248 -3.11 -15.18 -1.12
N THR A 249 -3.77 -14.10 -0.70
CA THR A 249 -3.64 -13.50 0.63
C THR A 249 -5.02 -13.22 1.19
N LEU A 250 -5.25 -13.64 2.44
CA LEU A 250 -6.42 -13.24 3.23
C LEU A 250 -6.05 -11.99 4.02
N GLN A 251 -6.97 -11.05 4.19
CA GLN A 251 -6.70 -9.81 4.92
C GLN A 251 -7.84 -9.44 5.85
N ALA A 252 -7.49 -8.94 7.04
CA ALA A 252 -8.45 -8.47 8.03
C ALA A 252 -7.86 -7.31 8.82
N GLY A 253 -8.69 -6.35 9.22
CA GLY A 253 -8.21 -5.15 9.89
C GLY A 253 -9.31 -4.16 10.23
N MET A 254 -8.88 -2.92 10.44
CA MET A 254 -9.74 -1.80 10.79
C MET A 254 -9.40 -0.57 9.95
N PHE A 255 -10.30 0.41 9.94
CA PHE A 255 -10.04 1.71 9.33
C PHE A 255 -10.59 2.84 10.19
N GLY A 256 -9.89 3.97 10.18
CA GLY A 256 -10.41 5.26 10.63
C GLY A 256 -10.47 6.21 9.45
N GLY A 257 -11.53 6.99 9.32
CA GLY A 257 -11.74 7.88 8.18
C GLY A 257 -12.22 9.25 8.58
N ARG A 258 -11.80 10.28 7.85
CA ARG A 258 -12.32 11.65 7.96
C ARG A 258 -13.12 12.00 6.72
N LEU A 259 -14.35 12.47 6.89
CA LEU A 259 -15.20 13.01 5.84
C LEU A 259 -14.59 14.31 5.31
N LEU A 260 -14.31 14.36 4.01
CA LEU A 260 -13.80 15.54 3.33
C LEU A 260 -14.95 16.38 2.74
N TYR A 261 -15.91 15.72 2.10
CA TYR A 261 -17.12 16.36 1.58
C TYR A 261 -18.32 15.42 1.61
N SER A 262 -19.52 16.01 1.69
CA SER A 262 -20.80 15.32 1.61
C SER A 262 -21.77 16.20 0.85
N ASN A 263 -22.21 15.71 -0.32
CA ASN A 263 -23.18 16.40 -1.15
C ASN A 263 -24.37 15.49 -1.41
N SER A 264 -25.55 16.08 -1.46
CA SER A 264 -26.81 15.37 -1.70
C SER A 264 -27.56 16.06 -2.84
N ASP A 265 -28.05 15.25 -3.78
CA ASP A 265 -28.92 15.68 -4.88
C ASP A 265 -30.34 15.19 -4.59
N PHE A 266 -31.32 16.08 -4.53
CA PHE A 266 -32.73 15.76 -4.32
C PHE A 266 -33.51 15.98 -5.61
N SER A 267 -34.38 15.04 -5.95
CA SER A 267 -35.32 15.13 -7.06
C SER A 267 -36.68 14.65 -6.59
N SER A 268 -37.67 15.52 -6.60
CA SER A 268 -39.06 15.23 -6.26
C SER A 268 -39.92 15.37 -7.51
N THR A 269 -40.70 14.33 -7.84
CA THR A 269 -41.58 14.31 -9.00
C THR A 269 -43.02 14.17 -8.54
N TYR A 270 -43.89 15.09 -8.94
CA TYR A 270 -45.33 14.97 -8.74
C TYR A 270 -45.91 14.06 -9.83
N LEU A 271 -46.44 12.90 -9.43
CA LEU A 271 -46.87 11.83 -10.33
C LEU A 271 -48.05 12.22 -11.25
N PRO A 272 -49.03 13.06 -10.85
CA PRO A 272 -50.17 13.38 -11.70
C PRO A 272 -49.83 14.22 -12.94
N ASP A 273 -48.83 15.10 -12.86
CA ASP A 273 -48.47 16.02 -13.96
C ASP A 273 -47.00 15.92 -14.39
N ASN A 274 -46.21 15.04 -13.76
CA ASN A 274 -44.76 14.88 -13.95
C ASN A 274 -43.96 16.16 -13.72
N THR A 275 -44.43 17.09 -12.87
CA THR A 275 -43.63 18.25 -12.47
C THR A 275 -42.47 17.82 -11.58
N ILE A 276 -41.25 18.27 -11.89
CA ILE A 276 -40.03 17.88 -11.19
C ILE A 276 -39.44 19.08 -10.46
N ARG A 277 -39.16 18.91 -9.17
CA ARG A 277 -38.38 19.84 -8.34
C ARG A 277 -37.02 19.22 -8.06
N LYS A 278 -35.94 19.98 -8.27
CA LYS A 278 -34.57 19.51 -8.03
C LYS A 278 -33.80 20.46 -7.14
N LEU A 279 -33.09 19.90 -6.17
CA LEU A 279 -32.09 20.59 -5.37
C LEU A 279 -30.77 19.82 -5.52
N SER A 280 -29.86 20.34 -6.34
CA SER A 280 -28.61 19.67 -6.67
C SER A 280 -27.45 20.21 -5.86
N ASN A 281 -26.48 19.33 -5.57
CA ASN A 281 -25.21 19.66 -4.96
C ASN A 281 -25.33 20.34 -3.59
N MET A 282 -26.36 19.99 -2.82
CA MET A 282 -26.56 20.52 -1.49
C MET A 282 -25.46 20.00 -0.56
N ASN A 283 -24.73 20.90 0.08
CA ASN A 283 -23.70 20.53 1.04
C ASN A 283 -24.34 20.02 2.34
N THR A 284 -24.22 18.71 2.57
CA THR A 284 -24.76 18.01 3.74
C THR A 284 -23.69 17.66 4.75
N ILE A 285 -22.47 18.21 4.65
CA ILE A 285 -21.38 17.91 5.58
C ILE A 285 -21.76 18.18 7.05
N SER A 286 -22.60 19.19 7.30
CA SER A 286 -23.01 19.55 8.65
C SER A 286 -23.99 18.55 9.28
N SER A 287 -24.74 17.76 8.48
CA SER A 287 -25.61 16.69 9.00
C SER A 287 -24.88 15.35 9.15
N ARG A 288 -23.59 15.28 8.80
CA ARG A 288 -22.79 14.06 8.90
C ARG A 288 -21.78 14.12 10.03
N ASN A 289 -21.48 12.96 10.59
CA ASN A 289 -20.34 12.80 11.49
C ASN A 289 -19.05 12.87 10.67
N LEU A 290 -18.12 13.72 11.10
CA LEU A 290 -16.86 13.95 10.38
C LEU A 290 -15.92 12.75 10.44
N TYR A 291 -16.05 11.90 11.45
CA TYR A 291 -15.18 10.75 11.66
C TYR A 291 -15.99 9.46 11.54
N GLN A 292 -15.40 8.48 10.87
CA GLN A 292 -15.91 7.12 10.80
C GLN A 292 -14.85 6.12 11.22
N PHE A 293 -15.28 5.02 11.83
CA PHE A 293 -14.41 3.90 12.16
C PHE A 293 -15.11 2.60 11.79
N GLY A 294 -14.34 1.59 11.40
CA GLY A 294 -14.93 0.33 10.98
C GLY A 294 -13.94 -0.81 10.84
N LEU A 295 -14.48 -1.96 10.44
CA LEU A 295 -13.72 -3.18 10.16
C LEU A 295 -13.61 -3.39 8.66
N ILE A 296 -12.52 -4.01 8.24
CA ILE A 296 -12.26 -4.40 6.85
C ILE A 296 -11.78 -5.85 6.81
N THR A 297 -12.31 -6.64 5.89
CA THR A 297 -11.86 -8.00 5.58
C THR A 297 -11.77 -8.16 4.07
N GLY A 298 -10.98 -9.08 3.56
CA GLY A 298 -10.85 -9.25 2.13
C GLY A 298 -9.94 -10.39 1.71
N ILE A 299 -9.84 -10.54 0.40
CA ILE A 299 -8.93 -11.46 -0.26
C ILE A 299 -8.15 -10.69 -1.32
N ALA A 300 -6.90 -11.08 -1.53
CA ALA A 300 -6.01 -10.49 -2.52
C ALA A 300 -5.32 -11.59 -3.31
N THR A 301 -5.16 -11.37 -4.61
CA THR A 301 -4.28 -12.16 -5.45
C THR A 301 -3.18 -11.26 -5.98
N SER A 302 -1.94 -11.74 -5.99
CA SER A 302 -0.80 -10.98 -6.49
C SER A 302 0.08 -11.80 -7.41
N TYR A 303 0.63 -11.15 -8.43
CA TYR A 303 1.49 -11.73 -9.45
C TYR A 303 2.77 -10.90 -9.60
N GLU A 304 3.91 -11.57 -9.60
CA GLU A 304 5.23 -10.94 -9.62
C GLU A 304 5.58 -10.40 -11.03
N VAL A 305 5.80 -9.09 -11.13
CA VAL A 305 6.14 -8.41 -12.39
C VAL A 305 7.32 -7.46 -12.14
N GLY A 306 8.47 -7.77 -12.72
CA GLY A 306 9.69 -6.97 -12.52
C GLY A 306 10.13 -6.99 -11.06
N HIS A 307 10.31 -5.80 -10.47
CA HIS A 307 10.74 -5.60 -9.08
C HIS A 307 9.55 -5.44 -8.10
N GLY A 308 8.36 -5.90 -8.48
CA GLY A 308 7.16 -5.71 -7.69
C GLY A 308 6.07 -6.75 -7.97
N ASN A 309 4.88 -6.50 -7.44
CA ASN A 309 3.71 -7.33 -7.67
C ASN A 309 2.53 -6.48 -8.13
N LEU A 310 1.93 -6.92 -9.24
CA LEU A 310 0.59 -6.54 -9.62
C LEU A 310 -0.39 -7.29 -8.71
N PHE A 311 -1.36 -6.62 -8.13
CA PHE A 311 -2.33 -7.26 -7.23
C PHE A 311 -3.77 -6.86 -7.55
N LEU A 312 -4.69 -7.79 -7.33
CA LEU A 312 -6.14 -7.61 -7.34
C LEU A 312 -6.66 -7.86 -5.93
N LYS A 313 -7.31 -6.87 -5.31
CA LYS A 313 -7.90 -6.98 -3.96
C LYS A 313 -9.42 -6.88 -4.04
N MET A 314 -10.10 -7.71 -3.25
CA MET A 314 -11.53 -7.65 -3.00
C MET A 314 -11.74 -7.48 -1.50
N ASN A 315 -12.31 -6.35 -1.08
CA ASN A 315 -12.51 -6.03 0.33
C ASN A 315 -13.98 -5.79 0.64
N PHE A 316 -14.40 -6.22 1.82
CA PHE A 316 -15.66 -5.87 2.46
C PHE A 316 -15.38 -5.03 3.69
N SER A 317 -16.00 -3.87 3.76
CA SER A 317 -15.89 -2.96 4.90
C SER A 317 -17.24 -2.78 5.60
N LYS A 318 -17.20 -2.62 6.92
CA LYS A 318 -18.38 -2.32 7.75
C LYS A 318 -18.03 -1.19 8.71
N SER A 319 -18.66 -0.04 8.53
CA SER A 319 -18.63 1.07 9.50
C SER A 319 -19.29 0.63 10.79
N LEU A 320 -18.67 0.98 11.91
CA LEU A 320 -19.18 0.79 13.27
C LEU A 320 -19.70 2.11 13.87
N SER A 321 -19.64 3.20 13.10
CA SER A 321 -20.18 4.50 13.46
C SER A 321 -21.38 4.87 12.59
N ASN A 322 -22.40 5.45 13.20
CA ASN A 322 -23.48 6.12 12.50
C ASN A 322 -22.92 7.32 11.73
N ILE A 323 -23.25 7.46 10.45
CA ILE A 323 -22.78 8.58 9.62
C ILE A 323 -23.57 9.86 9.87
N THR A 324 -24.75 9.77 10.48
CA THR A 324 -25.65 10.91 10.68
C THR A 324 -25.40 11.57 12.03
N LYS A 325 -25.28 12.90 12.03
CA LYS A 325 -25.18 13.72 13.25
C LYS A 325 -26.58 14.02 13.77
N GLN A 326 -26.99 13.26 14.79
CA GLN A 326 -28.38 13.25 15.27
C GLN A 326 -28.90 14.64 15.68
N GLY A 327 -28.07 15.47 16.32
CA GLY A 327 -28.46 16.83 16.75
C GLY A 327 -28.70 17.83 15.61
N ASN A 328 -28.26 17.52 14.39
CA ASN A 328 -28.39 18.40 13.22
C ASN A 328 -29.49 17.94 12.25
N ARG A 329 -30.30 16.94 12.61
CA ARG A 329 -31.31 16.34 11.72
C ARG A 329 -32.34 17.36 11.20
N TYR A 330 -32.69 18.35 12.02
CA TYR A 330 -33.71 19.36 11.71
C TYR A 330 -33.13 20.70 11.22
N ASN A 331 -31.81 20.79 11.00
CA ASN A 331 -31.17 22.06 10.63
C ASN A 331 -31.52 22.53 9.21
N TYR A 332 -32.03 21.65 8.36
CA TYR A 332 -32.35 21.92 6.97
C TYR A 332 -33.87 21.89 6.76
N THR A 333 -34.54 22.97 7.13
CA THR A 333 -36.02 23.08 7.04
C THR A 333 -36.55 22.95 5.62
N GLU A 334 -35.77 23.34 4.61
CA GLU A 334 -36.10 23.13 3.19
C GLU A 334 -36.27 21.64 2.88
N LEU A 335 -35.41 20.77 3.42
CA LEU A 335 -35.51 19.33 3.21
C LEU A 335 -36.74 18.73 3.87
N SER A 336 -37.09 19.18 5.08
CA SER A 336 -38.28 18.69 5.77
C SER A 336 -39.57 19.23 5.17
N ASN A 337 -39.57 20.44 4.63
CA ASN A 337 -40.79 21.10 4.14
C ASN A 337 -41.06 20.77 2.66
N ASP A 338 -40.03 20.81 1.81
CA ASP A 338 -40.21 20.67 0.36
C ASP A 338 -40.06 19.23 -0.10
N PHE A 339 -39.21 18.46 0.59
CA PHE A 339 -38.92 17.07 0.24
C PHE A 339 -39.44 16.07 1.28
N TYR A 340 -39.99 16.53 2.41
CA TYR A 340 -40.42 15.67 3.52
C TYR A 340 -39.31 14.74 4.02
N TYR A 341 -38.05 15.14 3.88
CA TYR A 341 -36.87 14.32 4.16
C TYR A 341 -36.28 14.60 5.54
N LEU A 342 -35.95 13.53 6.27
CA LEU A 342 -35.09 13.58 7.46
C LEU A 342 -33.99 12.51 7.34
N ASP A 343 -32.79 12.82 7.84
CA ASP A 343 -31.68 11.88 7.85
C ASP A 343 -31.87 10.76 8.89
N ASP A 344 -31.74 9.51 8.43
CA ASP A 344 -31.83 8.33 9.28
C ASP A 344 -30.51 7.99 9.99
N ASN A 345 -30.58 7.11 10.99
CA ASN A 345 -29.36 6.55 11.56
C ASN A 345 -28.84 5.44 10.64
N VAL A 346 -27.78 5.73 9.90
CA VAL A 346 -27.25 4.88 8.84
C VAL A 346 -25.81 4.47 9.14
N TYR A 347 -25.52 3.19 8.98
CA TYR A 347 -24.17 2.63 8.95
C TYR A 347 -23.83 2.25 7.52
N LEU A 348 -22.61 2.53 7.08
CA LEU A 348 -22.16 2.15 5.74
C LEU A 348 -21.48 0.79 5.76
N ARG A 349 -21.88 -0.09 4.86
CA ARG A 349 -21.08 -1.24 4.44
C ARG A 349 -20.59 -0.98 3.03
N SER A 350 -19.46 -1.54 2.64
CA SER A 350 -19.04 -1.48 1.25
C SER A 350 -18.34 -2.74 0.78
N ALA A 351 -18.45 -3.01 -0.52
CA ALA A 351 -17.66 -4.02 -1.21
C ALA A 351 -16.80 -3.30 -2.26
N SER A 352 -15.50 -3.55 -2.27
CA SER A 352 -14.57 -2.84 -3.14
C SER A 352 -13.66 -3.81 -3.88
N ILE A 353 -13.43 -3.56 -5.17
CA ILE A 353 -12.48 -4.30 -6.00
C ILE A 353 -11.43 -3.32 -6.50
N SER A 354 -10.15 -3.63 -6.32
CA SER A 354 -9.05 -2.77 -6.79
C SER A 354 -7.93 -3.54 -7.45
N LEU A 355 -7.35 -2.91 -8.46
CA LEU A 355 -6.08 -3.27 -9.06
C LEU A 355 -5.00 -2.33 -8.51
N GLY A 356 -3.80 -2.85 -8.28
CA GLY A 356 -2.68 -2.02 -7.89
C GLY A 356 -1.33 -2.68 -8.14
N TYR A 357 -0.28 -1.89 -7.92
CA TYR A 357 1.10 -2.34 -8.05
C TYR A 357 1.87 -1.99 -6.78
N SER A 358 2.62 -2.96 -6.27
CA SER A 358 3.49 -2.83 -5.09
C SER A 358 4.93 -3.07 -5.51
N PHE A 359 5.85 -2.18 -5.16
CA PHE A 359 7.28 -2.41 -5.32
C PHE A 359 7.91 -2.70 -3.97
N TYR A 360 9.04 -3.40 -3.94
CA TYR A 360 9.78 -3.64 -2.70
C TYR A 360 11.03 -2.77 -2.67
N MET A 361 11.21 -1.97 -1.62
CA MET A 361 12.42 -1.14 -1.49
C MET A 361 13.55 -1.83 -0.73
N ASN A 362 13.25 -2.81 0.13
CA ASN A 362 14.27 -3.46 0.95
C ASN A 362 13.95 -4.96 1.16
N TYR A 363 15.01 -5.76 1.26
CA TYR A 363 14.95 -7.21 1.47
C TYR A 363 15.86 -7.62 2.64
N GLN A 364 15.57 -8.73 3.30
CA GLN A 364 16.43 -9.28 4.35
C GLN A 364 16.55 -10.80 4.23
N VAL A 365 17.70 -11.33 4.59
CA VAL A 365 17.90 -12.78 4.65
C VAL A 365 17.28 -13.36 5.93
N ILE A 366 16.60 -14.51 5.82
CA ILE A 366 16.26 -15.28 7.02
C ILE A 366 17.47 -16.13 7.41
N ARG A 367 17.99 -15.86 8.60
CA ARG A 367 18.93 -16.76 9.27
C ARG A 367 18.11 -17.79 10.04
N LYS A 368 18.18 -19.06 9.61
CA LYS A 368 17.54 -20.20 10.28
C LYS A 368 18.42 -20.75 11.39
#